data_AF-A0A379T7T0-F1
#
_entry.id   AF-A0A379T7T0-F1
#
_cell.length_a   1.000
_cell.length_b   1.000
_cell.length_c   1.000
_cell.angle_alpha   90.00
_cell.angle_beta   90.00
_cell.angle_gamma   90.00
#
_symmetry.space_group_name_H-M   'P 1'
#
loop_
_entity.id
_entity.type
_entity.pdbx_description
1 polymer ?
#
loop_
_entity_poly.entity_id
_entity_poly.type
_entity_poly.pdbx_seq_one_letter_code
_entity_poly.pdbx_strand_id
1 'polypeptide(L)'
;MGHTDSSADKRVTGTSERRELIIQRLRQQGSVQVSDLSVLFGVSTVTIRNDLAFLEKQGIAVRAYGGALICDSNTSCMEPSVEDKSSLNTALKRSIARAAVELIKPGHRVILDSGTTTYEIARLMRKHTDVIAMTNGMNVANALLEAEGVELLMTGGHLRRQSLSFYGDQAEHSLQNYHFDMLFLGVDAIDLERGISTHNEDEARLNRRMCEVAEKIIVVY
;
A
#
# COMPACT_ATOMS: atom_id res chain seq x y z
N MET A 1 39.22 -42.73 -16.56
CA MET A 1 38.21 -43.75 -16.22
C MET A 1 37.95 -43.63 -14.72
N GLY A 2 36.81 -43.19 -14.20
CA GLY A 2 35.54 -42.83 -14.82
C GLY A 2 34.77 -41.86 -13.92
N HIS A 3 33.87 -41.11 -14.57
CA HIS A 3 32.74 -40.42 -13.96
C HIS A 3 31.88 -41.39 -13.12
N THR A 4 31.24 -40.92 -12.05
CA THR A 4 29.84 -40.43 -12.12
C THR A 4 29.33 -39.96 -10.75
N ASP A 5 28.67 -38.81 -10.81
CA ASP A 5 27.67 -38.26 -9.89
C ASP A 5 26.83 -39.27 -9.11
N SER A 6 26.47 -38.89 -7.89
CA SER A 6 25.22 -39.33 -7.25
C SER A 6 24.59 -38.17 -6.48
N SER A 7 23.94 -37.31 -7.27
CA SER A 7 22.70 -36.57 -6.97
C SER A 7 22.20 -36.59 -5.52
N ALA A 8 22.21 -35.42 -4.89
CA ALA A 8 21.42 -35.14 -3.70
C ALA A 8 19.93 -35.43 -3.99
N ASP A 9 19.38 -36.34 -3.19
CA ASP A 9 18.03 -36.87 -3.23
C ASP A 9 16.99 -35.73 -3.09
N LYS A 10 16.50 -35.21 -4.23
CA LYS A 10 15.30 -34.36 -4.29
C LYS A 10 14.09 -35.23 -3.95
N ARG A 11 13.87 -35.48 -2.66
CA ARG A 11 12.64 -36.12 -2.20
C ARG A 11 11.46 -35.25 -2.57
N VAL A 12 10.65 -35.76 -3.50
CA VAL A 12 9.33 -35.21 -3.82
C VAL A 12 8.51 -35.28 -2.54
N THR A 13 8.38 -34.16 -1.85
CA THR A 13 7.56 -34.03 -0.66
C THR A 13 6.11 -34.37 -1.04
N GLY A 14 5.50 -35.34 -0.34
CA GLY A 14 4.14 -35.77 -0.63
C GLY A 14 3.16 -34.60 -0.55
N THR A 15 2.07 -34.61 -1.32
CA THR A 15 1.14 -33.46 -1.41
C THR A 15 0.64 -32.98 -0.04
N SER A 16 0.33 -33.89 0.88
CA SER A 16 -0.10 -33.52 2.25
C SER A 16 1.03 -32.88 3.06
N GLU A 17 2.23 -33.46 3.02
CA GLU A 17 3.41 -32.93 3.74
C GLU A 17 3.84 -31.57 3.16
N ARG A 18 3.79 -31.41 1.84
CA ARG A 18 4.04 -30.13 1.17
C ARG A 18 3.04 -29.07 1.60
N ARG A 19 1.74 -29.40 1.67
CA ARG A 19 0.71 -28.48 2.15
C ARG A 19 0.92 -28.09 3.61
N GLU A 20 1.28 -29.03 4.48
CA GLU A 20 1.60 -28.74 5.88
C GLU A 20 2.78 -27.77 6.00
N LEU A 21 3.85 -27.98 5.22
CA LEU A 21 4.99 -27.07 5.19
C LEU A 21 4.64 -25.69 4.60
N ILE A 22 3.74 -25.63 3.62
CA ILE A 22 3.19 -24.36 3.09
C ILE A 22 2.41 -23.64 4.19
N ILE A 23 1.58 -24.34 4.97
CA ILE A 23 0.85 -23.77 6.11
C ILE A 23 1.82 -23.24 7.17
N GLN A 24 2.85 -24.00 7.53
CA GLN A 24 3.87 -23.55 8.49
C GLN A 24 4.57 -22.27 8.02
N ARG A 25 4.90 -22.18 6.73
CA ARG A 25 5.49 -20.96 6.16
C ARG A 25 4.52 -19.79 6.13
N LEU A 26 3.27 -20.03 5.75
CA LEU A 26 2.20 -19.03 5.84
C LEU A 26 2.06 -18.50 7.27
N ARG A 27 2.16 -19.36 8.29
CA ARG A 27 2.12 -18.96 9.72
C ARG A 27 3.34 -18.15 10.15
N GLN A 28 4.53 -18.50 9.66
CA GLN A 28 5.77 -17.83 10.04
C GLN A 28 6.00 -16.51 9.31
N GLN A 29 5.58 -16.41 8.05
CA GLN A 29 5.94 -15.31 7.15
C GLN A 29 4.74 -14.44 6.74
N GLY A 30 3.51 -14.86 7.07
CA GLY A 30 2.26 -14.17 6.71
C GLY A 30 1.88 -14.26 5.23
N SER A 31 2.86 -14.47 4.34
CA SER A 31 2.69 -14.55 2.89
C SER A 31 3.68 -15.53 2.26
N VAL A 32 3.31 -16.08 1.10
CA VAL A 32 4.19 -16.95 0.28
C VAL A 32 3.99 -16.66 -1.21
N GLN A 33 5.06 -16.80 -2.00
CA GLN A 33 5.04 -16.65 -3.45
C GLN A 33 5.08 -18.01 -4.17
N VAL A 34 4.32 -18.14 -5.27
CA VAL A 34 4.26 -19.38 -6.06
C VAL A 34 5.60 -19.74 -6.66
N SER A 35 6.39 -18.75 -7.11
CA SER A 35 7.74 -18.95 -7.65
C SER A 35 8.66 -19.60 -6.61
N ASP A 36 8.62 -19.10 -5.38
CA ASP A 36 9.56 -19.49 -4.33
C ASP A 36 9.25 -20.88 -3.81
N LEU A 37 7.95 -21.20 -3.66
CA LEU A 37 7.49 -22.54 -3.30
C LEU A 37 7.78 -23.55 -4.42
N SER A 38 7.66 -23.15 -5.69
CA SER A 38 7.97 -24.01 -6.83
C SER A 38 9.45 -24.41 -6.85
N VAL A 39 10.34 -23.45 -6.60
CA VAL A 39 11.79 -23.70 -6.48
C VAL A 39 12.09 -24.55 -5.25
N LEU A 40 11.52 -24.22 -4.10
CA LEU A 40 11.77 -24.91 -2.84
C LEU A 40 11.37 -26.39 -2.90
N PHE A 41 10.15 -26.67 -3.32
CA PHE A 41 9.61 -28.04 -3.32
C PHE A 41 9.96 -28.80 -4.61
N GLY A 42 10.62 -28.15 -5.57
CA GLY A 42 10.99 -28.75 -6.84
C GLY A 42 9.80 -29.21 -7.69
N VAL A 43 8.63 -28.57 -7.53
CA VAL A 43 7.39 -28.89 -8.26
C VAL A 43 6.97 -27.74 -9.16
N SER A 44 6.10 -28.01 -10.13
CA SER A 44 5.61 -26.98 -11.05
C SER A 44 4.82 -25.88 -10.32
N THR A 45 4.84 -24.66 -10.87
CA THR A 45 4.00 -23.56 -10.39
C THR A 45 2.50 -23.90 -10.43
N VAL A 46 2.08 -24.77 -11.37
CA VAL A 46 0.70 -25.29 -11.44
C VAL A 46 0.37 -26.16 -10.23
N THR A 47 1.30 -27.01 -9.80
CA THR A 47 1.16 -27.83 -8.59
C THR A 47 1.00 -26.96 -7.34
N ILE A 48 1.85 -25.94 -7.19
CA ILE A 48 1.73 -24.99 -6.07
C ILE A 48 0.41 -24.21 -6.13
N ARG A 49 -0.02 -23.74 -7.30
CA ARG A 49 -1.32 -23.07 -7.45
C ARG A 49 -2.48 -23.97 -7.04
N ASN A 50 -2.42 -25.26 -7.37
CA ASN A 50 -3.43 -26.24 -6.94
C ASN A 50 -3.40 -26.49 -5.43
N ASP A 51 -2.22 -26.51 -4.82
CA ASP A 51 -2.09 -26.64 -3.37
C ASP A 51 -2.60 -25.40 -2.63
N LEU A 52 -2.29 -24.20 -3.12
CA LEU A 52 -2.83 -22.95 -2.58
C LEU A 52 -4.34 -22.84 -2.76
N ALA A 53 -4.88 -23.27 -3.90
CA ALA A 53 -6.33 -23.33 -4.14
C ALA A 53 -7.03 -24.34 -3.20
N PHE A 54 -6.36 -25.44 -2.83
CA PHE A 54 -6.87 -26.36 -1.84
C PHE A 54 -6.90 -25.72 -0.43
N LEU A 55 -5.82 -25.04 -0.04
CA LEU A 55 -5.75 -24.35 1.26
C LEU A 55 -6.74 -23.19 1.37
N GLU A 56 -7.00 -22.49 0.26
CA GLU A 56 -8.04 -21.47 0.17
C GLU A 56 -9.44 -22.04 0.38
N LYS A 57 -9.77 -23.18 -0.24
CA LYS A 57 -11.04 -23.88 0.01
C LYS A 57 -11.21 -24.35 1.45
N GLN A 58 -10.11 -24.56 2.17
CA GLN A 58 -10.13 -24.92 3.59
C GLN A 58 -10.14 -23.69 4.51
N GLY A 59 -10.13 -22.46 3.96
CA GLY A 59 -10.10 -21.22 4.72
C GLY A 59 -8.79 -20.97 5.46
N ILE A 60 -7.69 -21.61 5.05
CA ILE A 60 -6.36 -21.52 5.68
C ILE A 60 -5.49 -20.46 4.99
N ALA A 61 -5.80 -20.13 3.74
CA ALA A 61 -5.06 -19.14 2.96
C ALA A 61 -5.99 -18.30 2.07
N VAL A 62 -5.59 -17.08 1.72
CA VAL A 62 -6.26 -16.23 0.72
C VAL A 62 -5.32 -16.00 -0.45
N ARG A 63 -5.80 -16.15 -1.69
CA ARG A 63 -4.95 -15.90 -2.86
C ARG A 63 -4.63 -14.41 -3.01
N ALA A 64 -3.36 -14.13 -3.29
CA ALA A 64 -2.84 -12.80 -3.58
C ALA A 64 -2.03 -12.81 -4.88
N TYR A 65 -1.62 -11.64 -5.38
CA TYR A 65 -0.92 -11.53 -6.66
C TYR A 65 0.37 -12.38 -6.66
N GLY A 66 0.35 -13.48 -7.42
CA GLY A 66 1.47 -14.42 -7.53
C GLY A 66 1.64 -15.42 -6.36
N GLY A 67 0.77 -15.41 -5.35
CA GLY A 67 1.01 -16.09 -4.07
C GLY A 67 -0.24 -16.38 -3.24
N ALA A 68 -0.04 -16.56 -1.94
CA ALA A 68 -1.12 -16.64 -0.95
C ALA A 68 -0.72 -16.01 0.39
N LEU A 69 -1.71 -15.53 1.13
CA LEU A 69 -1.63 -14.97 2.48
C LEU A 69 -2.25 -15.94 3.47
N ILE A 70 -1.82 -15.93 4.73
CA ILE A 70 -2.46 -16.75 5.76
C ILE A 70 -3.86 -16.25 6.07
N CYS A 71 -4.80 -17.17 6.25
CA CYS A 71 -6.14 -16.91 6.72
C CYS A 71 -6.25 -17.52 8.13
N ASP A 72 -5.72 -16.81 9.14
CA ASP A 72 -5.93 -17.16 10.55
C ASP A 72 -7.00 -16.22 11.11
N SER A 73 -8.02 -16.76 11.76
CA SER A 73 -9.07 -15.95 12.43
C SER A 73 -8.52 -15.03 13.54
N ASN A 74 -7.30 -15.27 13.99
CA ASN A 74 -6.55 -14.42 14.93
C ASN A 74 -5.44 -13.59 14.28
N THR A 75 -5.15 -13.81 13.00
CA THR A 75 -4.25 -12.97 12.20
C THR A 75 -5.13 -12.33 11.15
N SER A 76 -5.82 -11.27 11.57
CA SER A 76 -6.38 -10.31 10.62
C SER A 76 -5.37 -10.14 9.48
N CYS A 77 -5.84 -10.09 8.23
CA CYS A 77 -5.04 -9.59 7.13
C CYS A 77 -4.67 -8.15 7.49
N MET A 78 -3.65 -8.00 8.34
CA MET A 78 -3.33 -6.74 8.99
C MET A 78 -2.90 -5.85 7.87
N GLU A 79 -3.64 -4.76 7.70
CA GLU A 79 -3.29 -3.72 6.76
C GLU A 79 -1.80 -3.37 6.97
N PRO A 80 -0.96 -3.43 5.92
CA PRO A 80 0.45 -3.12 6.06
C PRO A 80 0.63 -1.70 6.61
N SER A 81 1.51 -1.53 7.59
CA SER A 81 1.75 -0.20 8.17
C SER A 81 2.37 0.75 7.14
N VAL A 82 2.32 2.06 7.40
CA VAL A 82 3.06 3.05 6.57
C VAL A 82 4.55 2.70 6.50
N GLU A 83 5.12 2.22 7.61
CA GLU A 83 6.53 1.82 7.70
C GLU A 83 6.81 0.65 6.75
N ASP A 84 5.98 -0.39 6.78
CA ASP A 84 6.08 -1.53 5.85
C ASP A 84 5.99 -1.06 4.40
N LYS A 85 4.96 -0.25 4.08
CA LYS A 85 4.73 0.28 2.74
C LYS A 85 5.90 1.18 2.30
N SER A 86 6.56 1.92 3.19
CA SER A 86 7.58 2.93 2.84
C SER A 86 8.83 2.33 2.20
N SER A 87 9.19 1.11 2.61
CA SER A 87 10.35 0.37 2.11
C SER A 87 10.11 -0.29 0.74
N LEU A 88 8.84 -0.46 0.35
CA LEU A 88 8.45 -1.13 -0.88
C LEU A 88 8.41 -0.16 -2.06
N ASN A 89 8.98 -0.58 -3.19
CA ASN A 89 8.91 0.12 -4.48
C ASN A 89 9.31 1.60 -4.43
N THR A 90 10.20 1.99 -3.51
CA THR A 90 10.59 3.40 -3.27
C THR A 90 11.06 4.11 -4.53
N ALA A 91 11.78 3.43 -5.43
CA ALA A 91 12.23 4.00 -6.70
C ALA A 91 11.05 4.39 -7.62
N LEU A 92 10.02 3.55 -7.70
CA LEU A 92 8.81 3.84 -8.48
C LEU A 92 8.03 4.99 -7.86
N LYS A 93 7.85 4.99 -6.53
CA LYS A 93 7.17 6.08 -5.81
C LYS A 93 7.86 7.42 -6.02
N ARG A 94 9.19 7.45 -6.00
CA ARG A 94 9.97 8.65 -6.33
C ARG A 94 9.80 9.08 -7.78
N SER A 95 9.67 8.14 -8.71
CA SER A 95 9.39 8.47 -10.12
C SER A 95 8.01 9.12 -10.28
N ILE A 96 6.99 8.54 -9.63
CA ILE A 96 5.63 9.11 -9.60
C ILE A 96 5.67 10.49 -8.96
N ALA A 97 6.37 10.64 -7.83
CA ALA A 97 6.46 11.89 -7.12
C ALA A 97 7.09 13.02 -7.95
N ARG A 98 8.12 12.72 -8.76
CA ARG A 98 8.72 13.70 -9.68
C ARG A 98 7.71 14.19 -10.71
N ALA A 99 6.95 13.29 -11.33
CA ALA A 99 5.92 13.68 -12.30
C ALA A 99 4.78 14.47 -11.63
N ALA A 100 4.37 14.06 -10.43
CA ALA A 100 3.32 14.73 -9.67
C ALA A 100 3.69 16.16 -9.27
N VAL A 101 4.93 16.38 -8.81
CA VAL A 101 5.37 17.70 -8.32
C VAL A 101 5.49 18.75 -9.43
N GLU A 102 5.70 18.32 -10.68
CA GLU A 102 5.72 19.19 -11.86
C GLU A 102 4.33 19.78 -12.18
N LEU A 103 3.25 19.17 -11.68
CA LEU A 103 1.89 19.66 -11.85
C LEU A 103 1.55 20.80 -10.87
N ILE A 104 2.28 20.89 -9.76
CA ILE A 104 2.07 21.89 -8.71
C ILE A 104 2.76 23.19 -9.12
N LYS A 105 1.99 24.27 -9.21
CA LYS A 105 2.47 25.60 -9.58
C LYS A 105 2.29 26.59 -8.42
N PRO A 106 3.05 27.71 -8.42
CA PRO A 106 2.77 28.82 -7.51
C PRO A 106 1.30 29.27 -7.60
N GLY A 107 0.71 29.59 -6.45
CA GLY A 107 -0.70 29.90 -6.23
C GLY A 107 -1.61 28.69 -6.03
N HIS A 108 -1.14 27.45 -6.24
CA HIS A 108 -2.00 26.27 -6.07
C HIS A 108 -2.25 25.93 -4.61
N ARG A 109 -3.46 25.46 -4.34
CA ARG A 109 -3.90 24.80 -3.11
C ARG A 109 -4.05 23.31 -3.39
N VAL A 110 -3.27 22.49 -2.71
CA VAL A 110 -3.21 21.05 -2.95
C VAL A 110 -3.57 20.25 -1.70
N ILE A 111 -4.23 19.11 -1.89
CA ILE A 111 -4.39 18.10 -0.85
C ILE A 111 -3.40 16.97 -1.12
N LEU A 112 -2.65 16.58 -0.10
CA LEU A 112 -1.85 15.36 -0.09
C LEU A 112 -2.45 14.37 0.93
N ASP A 113 -2.88 13.20 0.45
CA ASP A 113 -3.28 12.10 1.33
C ASP A 113 -2.08 11.55 2.14
N SER A 114 -2.30 10.67 3.13
CA SER A 114 -1.28 10.11 4.03
C SER A 114 -0.40 9.00 3.42
N GLY A 115 -0.64 8.60 2.18
CA GLY A 115 0.08 7.52 1.51
C GLY A 115 1.62 7.67 1.46
N THR A 116 2.31 6.55 1.27
CA THR A 116 3.79 6.56 1.13
C THR A 116 4.26 7.19 -0.18
N THR A 117 3.41 7.21 -1.22
CA THR A 117 3.72 7.88 -2.49
C THR A 117 3.52 9.39 -2.38
N THR A 118 2.48 9.85 -1.70
CA THR A 118 2.26 11.28 -1.39
C THR A 118 3.31 11.83 -0.43
N TYR A 119 3.84 11.02 0.49
CA TYR A 119 5.03 11.35 1.28
C TYR A 119 6.24 11.69 0.40
N GLU A 120 6.51 10.92 -0.66
CA GLU A 120 7.61 11.26 -1.58
C GLU A 120 7.33 12.53 -2.39
N ILE A 121 6.05 12.85 -2.68
CA ILE A 121 5.67 14.15 -3.27
C ILE A 121 6.02 15.29 -2.32
N ALA A 122 5.57 15.21 -1.06
CA ALA A 122 5.85 16.22 -0.03
C ALA A 122 7.35 16.49 0.13
N ARG A 123 8.19 15.44 0.10
CA ARG A 123 9.65 15.62 0.17
C ARG A 123 10.23 16.43 -0.99
N LEU A 124 9.63 16.35 -2.18
CA LEU A 124 10.08 17.10 -3.35
C LEU A 124 9.52 18.54 -3.39
N MET A 125 8.45 18.82 -2.65
CA MET A 125 7.85 20.15 -2.55
C MET A 125 8.70 21.18 -1.82
N ARG A 126 9.83 20.80 -1.22
CA ARG A 126 10.80 21.74 -0.59
C ARG A 126 11.32 22.82 -1.55
N LYS A 127 11.20 22.59 -2.85
CA LYS A 127 11.61 23.54 -3.90
C LYS A 127 10.49 24.48 -4.34
N HIS A 128 9.25 24.23 -3.88
CA HIS A 128 8.09 25.02 -4.24
C HIS A 128 7.97 26.23 -3.31
N THR A 129 7.40 27.29 -3.86
CA THR A 129 7.09 28.53 -3.15
C THR A 129 5.68 28.95 -3.53
N ASP A 130 4.99 29.62 -2.61
CA ASP A 130 3.64 30.13 -2.85
C ASP A 130 2.64 28.98 -3.14
N VAL A 131 2.62 27.98 -2.26
CA VAL A 131 1.68 26.84 -2.34
C VAL A 131 1.06 26.63 -0.98
N ILE A 132 -0.24 26.34 -0.94
CA ILE A 132 -0.92 25.89 0.28
C ILE A 132 -1.14 24.39 0.16
N ALA A 133 -0.63 23.61 1.11
CA ALA A 133 -0.82 22.17 1.15
C ALA A 133 -1.65 21.78 2.37
N MET A 134 -2.77 21.10 2.16
CA MET A 134 -3.52 20.43 3.23
C MET A 134 -3.20 18.93 3.22
N THR A 135 -3.02 18.33 4.39
CA THR A 135 -2.84 16.88 4.52
C THR A 135 -3.56 16.30 5.72
N ASN A 136 -4.05 15.07 5.57
CA ASN A 136 -4.47 14.20 6.67
C ASN A 136 -3.32 13.33 7.19
N GLY A 137 -2.14 13.31 6.57
CA GLY A 137 -1.04 12.43 6.94
C GLY A 137 -0.06 13.09 7.90
N MET A 138 0.16 12.50 9.08
CA MET A 138 1.22 12.93 10.01
C MET A 138 2.61 12.77 9.38
N ASN A 139 2.85 11.67 8.67
CA ASN A 139 4.08 11.42 7.91
C ASN A 139 4.32 12.49 6.83
N VAL A 140 3.27 12.90 6.13
CA VAL A 140 3.32 13.89 5.06
C VAL A 140 3.52 15.29 5.61
N ALA A 141 2.81 15.65 6.68
CA ALA A 141 3.01 16.91 7.40
C ALA A 141 4.46 17.05 7.88
N ASN A 142 5.02 15.99 8.48
CA ASN A 142 6.43 15.98 8.91
C ASN A 142 7.40 16.19 7.74
N ALA A 143 7.12 15.63 6.55
CA ALA A 143 7.95 15.83 5.36
C ALA A 143 7.91 17.26 4.82
N LEU A 144 6.78 17.95 4.99
CA LEU A 144 6.56 19.34 4.58
C LEU A 144 7.17 20.37 5.54
N LEU A 145 7.60 19.97 6.75
CA LEU A 145 8.30 20.89 7.67
C LEU A 145 9.56 21.52 7.07
N GLU A 146 10.20 20.83 6.12
CA GLU A 146 11.38 21.33 5.41
C GLU A 146 11.03 22.15 4.15
N ALA A 147 9.75 22.41 3.87
CA ALA A 147 9.27 23.15 2.71
C ALA A 147 8.77 24.55 3.11
N GLU A 148 9.70 25.46 3.41
CA GLU A 148 9.40 26.81 3.92
C GLU A 148 8.48 27.65 3.01
N GLY A 149 8.49 27.39 1.71
CA GLY A 149 7.63 28.06 0.73
C GLY A 149 6.21 27.49 0.63
N VAL A 150 5.88 26.48 1.44
CA VAL A 150 4.58 25.80 1.47
C VAL A 150 3.88 26.11 2.78
N GLU A 151 2.71 26.73 2.72
CA GLU A 151 1.83 26.88 3.87
C GLU A 151 1.16 25.53 4.16
N LEU A 152 1.35 24.99 5.37
CA LEU A 152 0.87 23.67 5.74
C LEU A 152 -0.41 23.77 6.58
N LEU A 153 -1.49 23.18 6.07
CA LEU A 153 -2.74 22.93 6.78
C LEU A 153 -2.86 21.44 7.13
N MET A 154 -3.41 21.14 8.30
CA MET A 154 -3.69 19.77 8.71
C MET A 154 -5.17 19.62 9.01
N THR A 155 -5.77 18.51 8.58
CA THR A 155 -7.20 18.25 8.83
C THR A 155 -7.50 18.09 10.33
N GLY A 156 -6.52 17.61 11.11
CA GLY A 156 -6.70 17.31 12.53
C GLY A 156 -7.71 16.17 12.76
N GLY A 157 -8.19 16.00 13.99
CA GLY A 157 -9.08 14.89 14.36
C GLY A 157 -8.34 13.71 15.02
N HIS A 158 -8.81 12.49 14.79
CA HIS A 158 -8.25 11.28 15.40
C HIS A 158 -7.11 10.71 14.57
N LEU A 159 -5.96 10.42 15.21
CA LEU A 159 -4.83 9.80 14.53
C LEU A 159 -4.98 8.28 14.48
N ARG A 160 -5.06 7.73 13.28
CA ARG A 160 -4.94 6.30 13.01
C ARG A 160 -3.46 5.94 12.88
N ARG A 161 -2.95 5.18 13.85
CA ARG A 161 -1.51 4.82 13.88
C ARG A 161 -1.06 3.95 12.71
N GLN A 162 -1.93 3.06 12.23
CA GLN A 162 -1.58 2.10 11.17
C GLN A 162 -1.17 2.79 9.86
N SER A 163 -1.93 3.83 9.48
CA SER A 163 -1.79 4.59 8.24
C SER A 163 -1.23 6.00 8.45
N LEU A 164 -0.90 6.36 9.70
CA LEU A 164 -0.49 7.69 10.14
C LEU A 164 -1.41 8.81 9.62
N SER A 165 -2.69 8.50 9.45
CA SER A 165 -3.71 9.39 8.89
C SER A 165 -4.64 9.93 9.98
N PHE A 166 -5.11 11.14 9.79
CA PHE A 166 -6.14 11.75 10.61
C PHE A 166 -7.51 11.49 10.01
N TYR A 167 -8.52 11.22 10.85
CA TYR A 167 -9.89 10.95 10.45
C TYR A 167 -10.92 11.45 11.48
N GLY A 168 -12.21 11.31 11.13
CA GLY A 168 -13.36 11.65 11.96
C GLY A 168 -13.95 13.02 11.63
N ASP A 169 -15.06 13.35 12.29
CA ASP A 169 -15.89 14.52 11.96
C ASP A 169 -15.11 15.83 11.90
N GLN A 170 -14.15 16.03 12.80
CA GLN A 170 -13.29 17.21 12.79
C GLN A 170 -12.44 17.30 11.51
N ALA A 171 -11.86 16.18 11.08
CA ALA A 171 -11.07 16.10 9.85
C ALA A 171 -11.95 16.40 8.63
N GLU A 172 -13.16 15.84 8.58
CA GLU A 172 -14.11 16.07 7.49
C GLU A 172 -14.59 17.53 7.45
N HIS A 173 -14.94 18.11 8.60
CA HIS A 173 -15.37 19.51 8.68
C HIS A 173 -14.27 20.49 8.30
N SER A 174 -13.00 20.16 8.58
CA SER A 174 -11.86 21.01 8.22
C SER A 174 -11.80 21.29 6.71
N LEU A 175 -12.26 20.34 5.87
CA LEU A 175 -12.23 20.45 4.41
C LEU A 175 -13.35 21.38 3.86
N GLN A 176 -14.46 21.55 4.58
CA GLN A 176 -15.66 22.22 4.07
C GLN A 176 -15.47 23.71 3.77
N ASN A 177 -14.50 24.34 4.41
CA ASN A 177 -14.25 25.78 4.27
C ASN A 177 -13.25 26.11 3.15
N TYR A 178 -12.77 25.11 2.43
CA TYR A 178 -11.71 25.25 1.44
C TYR A 178 -12.11 24.65 0.10
N HIS A 179 -11.49 25.18 -0.95
CA HIS A 179 -11.53 24.64 -2.29
C HIS A 179 -10.09 24.43 -2.73
N PHE A 180 -9.80 23.29 -3.34
CA PHE A 180 -8.45 22.88 -3.71
C PHE A 180 -8.34 22.67 -5.22
N ASP A 181 -7.22 23.08 -5.79
CA ASP A 181 -6.95 22.95 -7.22
C ASP A 181 -6.62 21.48 -7.56
N MET A 182 -5.94 20.77 -6.66
CA MET A 182 -5.53 19.38 -6.88
C MET A 182 -5.59 18.54 -5.60
N LEU A 183 -5.97 17.28 -5.75
CA LEU A 183 -5.82 16.23 -4.74
C LEU A 183 -4.88 15.15 -5.28
N PHE A 184 -3.82 14.85 -4.53
CA PHE A 184 -3.00 13.66 -4.74
C PHE A 184 -3.42 12.57 -3.75
N LEU A 185 -4.06 11.53 -4.26
CA LEU A 185 -4.72 10.51 -3.45
C LEU A 185 -4.00 9.16 -3.58
N GLY A 186 -3.52 8.64 -2.44
CA GLY A 186 -3.09 7.26 -2.33
C GLY A 186 -4.28 6.33 -2.31
N VAL A 187 -4.18 5.17 -2.97
CA VAL A 187 -5.26 4.18 -3.02
C VAL A 187 -4.70 2.79 -2.77
N ASP A 188 -5.53 1.85 -2.32
CA ASP A 188 -5.11 0.45 -2.16
C ASP A 188 -5.49 -0.39 -3.38
N ALA A 189 -6.57 -0.01 -4.08
CA ALA A 189 -7.02 -0.67 -5.29
C ALA A 189 -7.66 0.32 -6.27
N ILE A 190 -7.57 -0.02 -7.56
CA ILE A 190 -8.23 0.67 -8.67
C ILE A 190 -8.99 -0.38 -9.48
N ASP A 191 -10.27 -0.13 -9.69
CA ASP A 191 -11.16 -0.94 -10.53
C ASP A 191 -11.91 -0.02 -11.50
N LEU A 192 -12.07 -0.45 -12.75
CA LEU A 192 -12.68 0.39 -13.79
C LEU A 192 -14.17 0.63 -13.58
N GLU A 193 -14.88 -0.28 -12.91
CA GLU A 193 -16.31 -0.17 -12.64
C GLU A 193 -16.59 0.38 -11.24
N ARG A 194 -15.80 -0.05 -10.26
CA ARG A 194 -15.99 0.27 -8.83
C ARG A 194 -15.18 1.49 -8.38
N GLY A 195 -14.26 1.96 -9.20
CA GLY A 195 -13.41 3.10 -8.91
C GLY A 195 -12.26 2.74 -7.96
N ILE A 196 -11.89 3.69 -7.12
CA ILE A 196 -10.78 3.54 -6.16
C ILE A 196 -11.27 3.07 -4.80
N SER A 197 -10.43 2.34 -4.06
CA SER A 197 -10.79 1.80 -2.75
C SER A 197 -9.64 1.88 -1.74
N THR A 198 -10.02 1.95 -0.47
CA THR A 198 -9.14 1.81 0.71
C THR A 198 -9.74 0.75 1.64
N HIS A 199 -8.91 0.15 2.49
CA HIS A 199 -9.32 -0.88 3.45
C HIS A 199 -10.14 -0.35 4.63
N ASN A 200 -10.05 0.96 4.93
CA ASN A 200 -10.66 1.55 6.11
C ASN A 200 -11.84 2.48 5.78
N GLU A 201 -12.96 2.30 6.47
CA GLU A 201 -14.19 3.05 6.21
C GLU A 201 -14.08 4.54 6.56
N ASP A 202 -13.39 4.89 7.65
CA ASP A 202 -13.19 6.29 8.06
C ASP A 202 -12.29 7.04 7.09
N GLU A 203 -11.24 6.38 6.59
CA GLU A 203 -10.41 6.92 5.51
C GLU A 203 -11.22 7.06 4.22
N ALA A 204 -12.05 6.07 3.88
CA ALA A 204 -12.90 6.15 2.70
C ALA A 204 -13.88 7.35 2.77
N ARG A 205 -14.43 7.64 3.95
CA ARG A 205 -15.26 8.84 4.20
C ARG A 205 -14.47 10.11 3.94
N LEU A 206 -13.30 10.25 4.57
CA LEU A 206 -12.48 11.45 4.42
C LEU A 206 -11.98 11.62 2.98
N ASN A 207 -11.52 10.55 2.33
CA ASN A 207 -11.08 10.57 0.94
C ASN A 207 -12.19 11.01 -0.01
N ARG A 208 -13.44 10.59 0.26
CA ARG A 208 -14.61 11.08 -0.50
C ARG A 208 -14.79 12.59 -0.32
N ARG A 209 -14.67 13.11 0.90
CA ARG A 209 -14.71 14.57 1.15
C ARG A 209 -13.59 15.31 0.45
N MET A 210 -12.36 14.77 0.46
CA MET A 210 -11.24 15.35 -0.27
C MET A 210 -11.52 15.43 -1.78
N CYS A 211 -12.12 14.37 -2.36
CA CYS A 211 -12.52 14.35 -3.77
C CYS A 211 -13.62 15.38 -4.09
N GLU A 212 -14.53 15.66 -3.15
CA GLU A 212 -15.61 16.64 -3.36
C GLU A 212 -15.12 18.09 -3.39
N VAL A 213 -14.05 18.41 -2.66
CA VAL A 213 -13.52 19.79 -2.53
C VAL A 213 -12.36 20.10 -3.48
N ALA A 214 -11.95 19.15 -4.32
CA ALA A 214 -10.82 19.29 -5.23
C ALA A 214 -11.26 19.31 -6.71
N GLU A 215 -10.72 20.24 -7.50
CA GLU A 215 -11.05 20.32 -8.95
C GLU A 215 -10.47 19.16 -9.74
N LYS A 216 -9.23 18.76 -9.42
CA LYS A 216 -8.52 17.68 -10.11
C LYS A 216 -8.05 16.62 -9.14
N ILE A 217 -8.55 15.41 -9.33
CA ILE A 217 -8.16 14.23 -8.54
C ILE A 217 -7.07 13.47 -9.30
N ILE A 218 -5.92 13.30 -8.66
CA ILE A 218 -4.74 12.60 -9.20
C ILE A 218 -4.47 11.40 -8.31
N VAL A 219 -4.75 10.22 -8.83
CA VAL A 219 -4.46 8.97 -8.13
C VAL A 219 -2.97 8.65 -8.25
N VAL A 220 -2.32 8.38 -7.13
CA VAL A 220 -0.91 7.98 -7.06
C VAL A 220 -0.79 6.63 -6.34
N TYR A 221 -0.31 5.62 -7.05
CA TYR A 221 -0.26 4.23 -6.58
C TYR A 221 1.16 3.67 -6.71
#